data_AF-A0A8T5AJQ4-F1
#
_entry.id   AF-A0A8T5AJQ4-F1
#
_cell.length_a   1.000
_cell.length_b   1.000
_cell.length_c   1.000
_cell.angle_alpha   90.00
_cell.angle_beta   90.00
_cell.angle_gamma   90.00
#
_symmetry.space_group_name_H-M   'P 1'
#
loop_
_entity.id
_entity.type
_entity.pdbx_description
1 polymer ?
#
loop_
_entity_poly.entity_id
_entity_poly.type
_entity_poly.pdbx_seq_one_letter_code
_entity_poly.pdbx_strand_id
1 'polypeptide(L)'
;MVRNRAGELWFYRILAAVFGLLDLTILIRVSLKHRSEYIVGERFVVDELIIPTPIYVFHFKPITLFVIFGFLYWTLGLEAWRNYILKWPTMVKRGILIFCCLGAFIMGYEFLQNFLMWTSFFIMYGGNLDMLYHQLNPAMPKPVNFNFISKLFSMFFAGALYGIYYFHRMLKEGERS
;
A
#
# COMPACT_ATOMS: atom_id res chain seq x y z
N MET A 1 29.75 20.06 5.20
CA MET A 1 29.52 18.71 5.75
C MET A 1 29.04 17.77 4.65
N VAL A 2 29.96 17.02 4.03
CA VAL A 2 29.62 15.93 3.10
C VAL A 2 29.19 14.75 3.96
N ARG A 3 27.93 14.78 4.41
CA ARG A 3 27.31 13.73 5.22
C ARG A 3 27.30 12.44 4.41
N ASN A 4 27.50 11.30 5.07
CA ASN A 4 27.74 9.97 4.51
C ASN A 4 26.54 9.40 3.69
N ARG A 5 26.19 10.06 2.58
CA ARG A 5 25.00 9.78 1.76
C ARG A 5 25.00 8.41 1.11
N ALA A 6 26.18 7.81 0.90
CA ALA A 6 26.28 6.48 0.28
C ALA A 6 25.74 5.39 1.21
N GLY A 7 26.08 5.43 2.50
CA GLY A 7 25.59 4.46 3.49
C GLY A 7 24.07 4.54 3.69
N GLU A 8 23.52 5.75 3.74
CA GLU A 8 22.07 5.99 3.86
C GLU A 8 21.30 5.39 2.66
N LEU A 9 21.81 5.54 1.43
CA LEU A 9 21.17 4.98 0.24
C LEU A 9 21.18 3.45 0.21
N TRP A 10 22.28 2.83 0.62
CA TRP A 10 22.36 1.37 0.73
C TRP A 10 21.39 0.82 1.77
N PHE A 11 21.25 1.51 2.90
CA PHE A 11 20.27 1.17 3.93
C PHE A 11 18.84 1.17 3.36
N TYR A 12 18.43 2.23 2.66
CA TYR A 12 17.10 2.28 2.04
C TYR A 12 16.89 1.18 1.00
N ARG A 13 17.91 0.88 0.18
CA ARG A 13 17.84 -0.20 -0.83
C ARG A 13 17.61 -1.56 -0.21
N ILE A 14 18.38 -1.89 0.83
CA ILE A 14 18.29 -3.18 1.51
C ILE A 14 16.90 -3.31 2.15
N LEU A 15 16.45 -2.29 2.88
CA LEU A 15 15.14 -2.35 3.52
C LEU A 15 14.00 -2.41 2.51
N ALA A 16 14.05 -1.63 1.43
CA ALA A 16 13.07 -1.72 0.36
C ALA A 16 13.02 -3.15 -0.21
N ALA A 17 14.18 -3.75 -0.52
CA ALA A 17 14.24 -5.11 -1.02
C ALA A 17 13.67 -6.14 -0.03
N VAL A 18 13.99 -6.01 1.26
CA VAL A 18 13.46 -6.89 2.31
C VAL A 18 11.93 -6.78 2.39
N PHE A 19 11.38 -5.57 2.48
CA PHE A 19 9.93 -5.39 2.55
C PHE A 19 9.22 -5.81 1.27
N GLY A 20 9.80 -5.54 0.09
CA GLY A 20 9.26 -6.01 -1.19
C GLY A 20 9.23 -7.54 -1.30
N LEU A 21 10.27 -8.23 -0.79
CA LEU A 21 10.30 -9.69 -0.76
C LEU A 21 9.28 -10.27 0.24
N LEU A 22 9.13 -9.65 1.42
CA LEU A 22 8.11 -10.05 2.40
C LEU A 22 6.70 -9.87 1.84
N ASP A 23 6.44 -8.74 1.19
CA ASP A 23 5.17 -8.42 0.53
C ASP A 23 4.83 -9.46 -0.56
N LEU A 24 5.80 -9.73 -1.44
CA LEU A 24 5.66 -10.74 -2.48
C LEU A 24 5.45 -12.14 -1.91
N THR A 25 6.12 -12.47 -0.79
CA THR A 25 5.95 -13.76 -0.11
C THR A 25 4.52 -13.93 0.40
N ILE A 26 3.92 -12.88 0.97
CA ILE A 26 2.52 -12.91 1.41
C ILE A 26 1.60 -13.13 0.21
N LEU A 27 1.80 -12.38 -0.87
CA LEU A 27 1.00 -12.49 -2.09
C LEU A 27 1.04 -13.92 -2.64
N ILE A 28 2.25 -14.45 -2.86
CA ILE A 28 2.45 -15.81 -3.39
C ILE A 28 1.84 -16.85 -2.45
N ARG A 29 2.08 -16.74 -1.14
CA ARG A 29 1.58 -17.72 -0.16
C ARG A 29 0.06 -17.80 -0.17
N VAL A 30 -0.63 -16.66 -0.13
CA VAL A 30 -2.10 -16.64 -0.11
C VAL A 30 -2.65 -17.13 -1.46
N SER A 31 -2.11 -16.64 -2.58
CA SER A 31 -2.56 -17.02 -3.92
C SER A 31 -2.34 -18.50 -4.26
N LEU A 32 -1.20 -19.09 -3.85
CA LEU A 32 -0.93 -20.50 -4.12
C LEU A 32 -1.73 -21.44 -3.22
N LYS A 33 -1.96 -21.07 -1.96
CA LYS A 33 -2.74 -21.87 -1.01
C LYS A 33 -4.23 -21.90 -1.36
N HIS A 34 -4.75 -20.86 -2.02
CA HIS A 34 -6.17 -20.70 -2.32
C HIS A 34 -6.45 -20.41 -3.80
N ARG A 35 -6.08 -21.34 -4.69
CA ARG A 35 -6.25 -21.18 -6.15
C ARG A 35 -7.71 -21.02 -6.63
N SER A 36 -8.68 -21.50 -5.87
CA SER A 36 -10.11 -21.54 -6.25
C SER A 36 -10.98 -20.55 -5.48
N GLU A 37 -10.43 -19.40 -5.09
CA GLU A 37 -11.17 -18.39 -4.33
C GLU A 37 -12.34 -17.81 -5.16
N TYR A 38 -13.54 -17.77 -4.57
CA TYR A 38 -14.75 -17.21 -5.19
C TYR A 38 -14.80 -15.68 -5.05
N ILE A 39 -14.43 -15.15 -3.89
CA ILE A 39 -14.39 -13.72 -3.58
C ILE A 39 -12.93 -13.25 -3.57
N VAL A 40 -12.56 -12.36 -4.48
CA VAL A 40 -11.16 -11.89 -4.59
C VAL A 40 -10.71 -11.23 -3.30
N GLY A 41 -9.63 -11.76 -2.70
CA GLY A 41 -8.99 -11.18 -1.52
C GLY A 41 -9.64 -11.56 -0.19
N GLU A 42 -10.62 -12.47 -0.18
CA GLU A 42 -11.25 -12.97 1.05
C GLU A 42 -10.23 -13.62 1.99
N ARG A 43 -9.34 -14.47 1.47
CA ARG A 43 -8.30 -15.17 2.23
C ARG A 43 -7.22 -14.23 2.74
N PHE A 44 -7.02 -13.09 2.09
CA PHE A 44 -6.17 -12.05 2.64
C PHE A 44 -6.75 -11.41 3.91
N VAL A 45 -8.06 -11.54 4.13
CA VAL A 45 -8.79 -10.95 5.25
C VAL A 45 -9.16 -11.99 6.31
N VAL A 46 -9.52 -13.20 5.90
CA VAL A 46 -10.03 -14.27 6.78
C VAL A 46 -8.90 -15.12 7.36
N ASP A 47 -7.85 -15.40 6.60
CA ASP A 47 -6.72 -16.15 7.15
C ASP A 47 -5.99 -15.29 8.18
N GLU A 48 -5.44 -15.95 9.21
CA GLU A 48 -4.58 -15.31 10.19
C GLU A 48 -3.15 -15.83 10.07
N LEU A 49 -2.21 -14.90 10.06
CA LEU A 49 -0.81 -15.19 10.29
C LEU A 49 -0.52 -15.05 11.79
N ILE A 50 -0.19 -16.17 12.42
CA ILE A 50 0.10 -16.24 13.84
C ILE A 50 1.62 -16.24 14.04
N ILE A 51 2.12 -15.26 14.79
CA ILE A 51 3.53 -15.15 15.16
C ILE A 51 3.63 -15.30 16.68
N PRO A 52 3.95 -16.51 17.18
CA PRO A 52 4.13 -16.72 18.61
C PRO A 52 5.45 -16.09 19.06
N THR A 53 5.40 -15.33 20.15
CA THR A 53 6.59 -14.85 20.88
C THR A 53 6.52 -15.34 22.33
N PRO A 54 7.63 -15.29 23.09
CA PRO A 54 7.63 -15.75 24.49
C PRO A 54 6.64 -15.00 25.41
N ILE A 55 6.21 -13.79 25.04
CA ILE A 55 5.38 -12.91 25.89
C ILE A 55 3.98 -12.72 25.29
N TYR A 56 3.82 -12.82 23.97
CA TYR A 56 2.56 -12.57 23.28
C TYR A 56 2.46 -13.30 21.94
N VAL A 57 1.25 -13.65 21.52
CA VAL A 57 0.99 -14.22 20.20
C VAL A 57 0.38 -13.14 19.32
N PHE A 58 1.12 -12.69 18.30
CA PHE A 58 0.61 -11.69 17.37
C PHE A 58 -0.23 -12.35 16.29
N HIS A 59 -1.42 -11.79 16.06
CA HIS A 59 -2.32 -12.18 14.98
C HIS A 59 -2.38 -11.08 13.93
N PHE A 60 -1.97 -11.39 12.72
CA PHE A 60 -2.04 -10.45 11.59
C PHE A 60 -2.88 -11.02 10.46
N LYS A 61 -3.77 -10.19 9.92
CA LYS A 61 -4.39 -10.47 8.62
C LYS A 61 -3.34 -10.30 7.52
N PRO A 62 -3.22 -11.21 6.54
CA PRO A 62 -2.29 -11.07 5.43
C PRO A 62 -2.39 -9.73 4.71
N ILE A 63 -3.61 -9.20 4.50
CA ILE A 63 -3.81 -7.89 3.87
C ILE A 63 -3.14 -6.75 4.65
N THR A 64 -3.12 -6.83 5.98
CA THR A 64 -2.54 -5.77 6.81
C THR A 64 -1.04 -5.73 6.62
N LEU A 65 -0.39 -6.89 6.65
CA LEU A 65 1.05 -6.99 6.41
C LEU A 65 1.40 -6.61 4.95
N PHE A 66 0.59 -7.04 3.99
CA PHE A 66 0.75 -6.68 2.58
C PHE A 66 0.73 -5.16 2.39
N VAL A 67 -0.25 -4.47 2.98
CA VAL A 67 -0.34 -3.01 2.87
C VAL A 67 0.82 -2.29 3.56
N ILE A 68 1.25 -2.77 4.72
CA ILE A 68 2.41 -2.20 5.43
C ILE A 68 3.69 -2.39 4.63
N PHE A 69 3.97 -3.62 4.19
CA PHE A 69 5.20 -3.94 3.47
C PHE A 69 5.23 -3.30 2.08
N GLY A 70 4.11 -3.28 1.35
CA GLY A 70 3.97 -2.57 0.08
C GLY A 70 4.21 -1.06 0.23
N PHE A 71 3.66 -0.43 1.27
CA PHE A 71 3.91 0.99 1.55
C PHE A 71 5.39 1.27 1.89
N LEU A 72 6.01 0.42 2.73
CA LEU A 72 7.42 0.54 3.07
C LEU A 72 8.33 0.33 1.86
N TYR A 73 8.04 -0.68 1.04
CA TYR A 73 8.73 -0.92 -0.23
C TYR A 73 8.69 0.32 -1.13
N TRP A 74 7.52 0.93 -1.29
CA TRP A 74 7.34 2.14 -2.11
C TRP A 74 8.15 3.33 -1.57
N THR A 75 7.98 3.67 -0.29
CA THR A 75 8.59 4.86 0.31
C THR A 75 10.11 4.76 0.40
N LEU A 76 10.63 3.62 0.87
CA LEU A 76 12.06 3.35 0.94
C LEU A 76 12.66 3.21 -0.47
N GLY A 77 11.91 2.64 -1.41
CA GLY A 77 12.29 2.55 -2.82
C GLY A 77 12.51 3.93 -3.44
N LEU A 78 11.63 4.90 -3.19
CA LEU A 78 11.84 6.26 -3.68
C LEU A 78 13.13 6.88 -3.11
N GLU A 79 13.36 6.78 -1.80
CA GLU A 79 14.58 7.31 -1.15
C GLU A 79 15.86 6.61 -1.65
N ALA A 80 15.80 5.30 -1.89
CA ALA A 80 16.90 4.50 -2.42
C ALA A 80 17.38 4.94 -3.82
N TRP A 81 16.48 5.55 -4.60
CA TRP A 81 16.74 6.00 -5.98
C TRP A 81 16.87 7.52 -6.10
N ARG A 82 16.91 8.24 -4.97
CA ARG A 82 16.98 9.70 -4.89
C ARG A 82 18.02 10.34 -5.79
N ASN A 83 19.25 9.84 -5.80
CA ASN A 83 20.34 10.41 -6.61
C ASN A 83 20.08 10.31 -8.12
N TYR A 84 19.30 9.33 -8.57
CA TYR A 84 18.93 9.17 -9.97
C TYR A 84 17.73 10.05 -10.31
N ILE A 85 16.71 10.06 -9.44
CA ILE A 85 15.49 10.85 -9.62
C ILE A 85 15.79 12.36 -9.63
N LEU A 86 16.75 12.82 -8.83
CA LEU A 86 17.17 14.23 -8.84
C LEU A 86 17.62 14.71 -10.23
N LYS A 87 18.31 13.83 -10.98
CA LYS A 87 18.83 14.09 -12.32
C LYS A 87 17.76 14.04 -13.41
N TRP A 88 16.54 13.62 -13.09
CA TRP A 88 15.46 13.59 -14.09
C TRP A 88 15.04 15.01 -14.51
N PRO A 89 14.54 15.16 -15.75
CA PRO A 89 14.00 16.43 -16.22
C PRO A 89 12.88 16.94 -15.31
N THR A 90 12.83 18.26 -15.09
CA THR A 90 11.79 18.91 -14.29
C THR A 90 10.38 18.58 -14.78
N MET A 91 10.20 18.46 -16.10
CA MET A 91 8.93 18.05 -16.71
C MET A 91 8.48 16.67 -16.24
N VAL A 92 9.38 15.68 -16.20
CA VAL A 92 9.08 14.31 -15.76
C VAL A 92 8.69 14.31 -14.27
N LYS A 93 9.48 15.00 -13.44
CA LYS A 93 9.19 15.12 -12.00
C LYS A 93 7.83 15.78 -11.73
N ARG A 94 7.48 16.84 -12.48
CA ARG A 94 6.16 17.49 -12.40
C ARG A 94 5.03 16.58 -12.89
N GLY A 95 5.24 15.86 -13.99
CA GLY A 95 4.26 14.89 -14.51
C GLY A 95 3.93 13.81 -13.49
N ILE A 96 4.95 13.23 -12.85
CA ILE A 96 4.75 12.22 -11.79
C ILE A 96 4.06 12.84 -10.57
N LEU A 97 4.42 14.06 -10.16
CA LEU A 97 3.75 14.75 -9.07
C LEU A 97 2.25 14.93 -9.36
N ILE A 98 1.88 15.36 -10.56
CA ILE A 98 0.47 15.50 -10.98
C ILE A 98 -0.24 14.14 -10.97
N PHE A 99 0.42 13.08 -11.45
CA PHE A 99 -0.11 11.73 -11.38
C PHE A 99 -0.34 11.27 -9.94
N CYS A 100 0.58 11.56 -9.02
CA CYS A 100 0.40 11.29 -7.60
C CYS A 100 -0.75 12.11 -7.00
N CYS A 101 -0.95 13.37 -7.38
CA CYS A 101 -2.12 14.16 -6.97
C CYS A 101 -3.43 13.53 -7.45
N LEU A 102 -3.49 13.11 -8.71
CA LEU A 102 -4.66 12.41 -9.26
C LEU A 102 -4.92 11.08 -8.54
N GLY A 103 -3.87 10.28 -8.32
CA GLY A 103 -3.95 9.04 -7.57
C GLY A 103 -4.42 9.27 -6.14
N ALA A 104 -3.92 10.30 -5.46
CA ALA A 104 -4.36 10.65 -4.11
C ALA A 104 -5.84 11.06 -4.09
N PHE A 105 -6.30 11.81 -5.09
CA PHE A 105 -7.71 12.18 -5.21
C PHE A 105 -8.62 10.94 -5.39
N ILE A 106 -8.31 10.09 -6.37
CA ILE A 106 -9.12 8.90 -6.68
C ILE A 106 -9.08 7.90 -5.51
N MET A 107 -7.88 7.51 -5.06
CA MET A 107 -7.73 6.50 -4.02
C MET A 107 -8.19 7.01 -2.65
N GLY A 108 -8.02 8.31 -2.39
CA GLY A 108 -8.53 8.96 -1.18
C GLY A 108 -10.06 9.01 -1.16
N TYR A 109 -10.69 9.33 -2.28
CA TYR A 109 -12.15 9.25 -2.43
C TYR A 109 -12.66 7.85 -2.14
N GLU A 110 -12.09 6.82 -2.79
CA GLU A 110 -12.46 5.43 -2.58
C GLU A 110 -12.22 4.96 -1.14
N PHE A 111 -11.09 5.35 -0.54
CA PHE A 111 -10.79 5.04 0.85
C PHE A 111 -11.81 5.66 1.81
N LEU A 112 -12.11 6.95 1.66
CA LEU A 112 -13.09 7.66 2.50
C LEU A 112 -14.50 7.10 2.30
N GLN A 113 -14.92 6.89 1.05
CA GLN A 113 -16.21 6.31 0.75
C GLN A 113 -16.34 4.92 1.37
N ASN A 114 -15.33 4.07 1.23
CA ASN A 114 -15.34 2.73 1.82
C ASN A 114 -15.34 2.78 3.36
N PHE A 115 -14.57 3.68 3.96
CA PHE A 115 -14.56 3.88 5.41
C PHE A 115 -15.93 4.34 5.95
N LEU A 116 -16.61 5.23 5.23
CA LEU A 116 -17.96 5.67 5.57
C LEU A 116 -18.98 4.53 5.41
N MET A 117 -18.95 3.81 4.29
CA MET A 117 -19.83 2.66 4.06
C MET A 117 -19.63 1.57 5.13
N TRP A 118 -18.39 1.31 5.51
CA TRP A 118 -18.03 0.39 6.60
C TRP A 118 -18.68 0.81 7.93
N THR A 119 -18.52 2.08 8.28
CA THR A 119 -19.07 2.64 9.53
C THR A 119 -20.61 2.62 9.52
N SER A 120 -21.23 3.03 8.41
CA SER A 120 -22.68 3.00 8.25
C SER A 120 -23.25 1.59 8.34
N PHE A 121 -22.61 0.61 7.68
CA PHE A 121 -23.06 -0.79 7.74
C PHE A 121 -22.99 -1.35 9.16
N PHE A 122 -21.88 -1.10 9.88
CA PHE A 122 -21.73 -1.55 11.26
C PHE A 122 -22.83 -0.99 12.18
N ILE A 123 -23.15 0.30 12.03
CA ILE A 123 -24.20 0.95 12.82
C ILE A 123 -25.59 0.38 12.50
N MET A 124 -25.88 0.12 11.22
CA MET A 124 -27.22 -0.30 10.79
C MET A 124 -27.51 -1.77 11.04
N TYR A 125 -26.53 -2.66 10.80
CA TYR A 125 -26.76 -4.11 10.75
C TYR A 125 -25.96 -4.89 11.79
N GLY A 126 -24.92 -4.29 12.39
CA GLY A 126 -23.97 -5.00 13.24
C GLY A 126 -23.26 -6.15 12.50
N GLY A 127 -22.61 -7.04 13.25
CA GLY A 127 -22.03 -8.28 12.70
C GLY A 127 -20.56 -8.18 12.25
N ASN A 128 -20.07 -9.26 11.62
CA ASN A 128 -18.67 -9.39 11.21
C ASN A 128 -18.42 -8.69 9.86
N LEU A 129 -17.69 -7.59 9.93
CA LEU A 129 -17.35 -6.74 8.79
C LEU A 129 -16.39 -7.41 7.79
N ASP A 130 -15.71 -8.48 8.18
CA ASP A 130 -14.83 -9.25 7.28
C ASP A 130 -15.59 -10.01 6.20
N MET A 131 -16.88 -10.26 6.42
CA MET A 131 -17.76 -11.00 5.50
C MET A 131 -18.41 -10.08 4.46
N LEU A 132 -18.16 -8.77 4.52
CA LEU A 132 -18.64 -7.81 3.52
C LEU A 132 -17.84 -7.95 2.23
N TYR A 133 -18.54 -8.03 1.11
CA TYR A 133 -17.95 -8.05 -0.22
C TYR A 133 -18.66 -7.07 -1.15
N HIS A 134 -17.89 -6.49 -2.06
CA HIS A 134 -18.35 -5.55 -3.06
C HIS A 134 -19.03 -6.32 -4.19
N GLN A 135 -20.36 -6.25 -4.29
CA GLN A 135 -21.15 -6.88 -5.35
C GLN A 135 -22.07 -5.90 -6.06
N LEU A 136 -21.65 -4.64 -6.17
CA LEU A 136 -22.48 -3.57 -6.75
C LEU A 136 -22.53 -3.58 -8.28
N ASN A 137 -21.63 -4.31 -8.97
CA ASN A 137 -21.63 -4.39 -10.42
C ASN A 137 -21.97 -5.81 -10.91
N PRO A 138 -23.14 -6.04 -11.56
CA PRO A 138 -23.51 -7.32 -12.14
C PRO A 138 -22.52 -7.84 -13.19
N ALA A 139 -21.70 -6.95 -13.76
CA ALA A 139 -20.68 -7.29 -14.76
C ALA A 139 -19.35 -7.78 -14.15
N MET A 140 -19.17 -7.74 -12.82
CA MET A 140 -17.94 -8.26 -12.21
C MET A 140 -17.95 -9.80 -12.18
N PRO A 141 -16.95 -10.48 -12.78
CA PRO A 141 -16.91 -11.95 -12.83
C PRO A 141 -16.83 -12.60 -11.46
N LYS A 142 -16.22 -11.90 -10.48
CA LYS A 142 -16.11 -12.31 -9.09
C LYS A 142 -16.28 -11.09 -8.17
N PRO A 143 -17.00 -11.22 -7.05
CA PRO A 143 -17.02 -10.19 -6.02
C PRO A 143 -15.64 -9.99 -5.41
N VAL A 144 -15.36 -8.79 -4.89
CA VAL A 144 -14.10 -8.46 -4.21
C VAL A 144 -14.40 -8.25 -2.72
N ASN A 145 -13.57 -8.79 -1.84
CA ASN A 145 -13.76 -8.57 -0.40
C ASN A 145 -13.60 -7.09 -0.07
N PHE A 146 -14.55 -6.56 0.70
CA PHE A 146 -14.63 -5.13 0.98
C PHE A 146 -13.46 -4.65 1.85
N ASN A 147 -13.09 -5.42 2.87
CA ASN A 147 -11.96 -5.12 3.75
C ASN A 147 -10.61 -5.24 3.04
N PHE A 148 -10.54 -6.10 2.02
CA PHE A 148 -9.36 -6.23 1.17
C PHE A 148 -9.16 -4.96 0.34
N ILE A 149 -10.16 -4.58 -0.47
CA ILE A 149 -10.02 -3.44 -1.38
C ILE A 149 -9.87 -2.10 -0.64
N SER A 150 -10.55 -1.94 0.50
CA SER A 150 -10.45 -0.72 1.31
C SER A 150 -9.01 -0.48 1.81
N LYS A 151 -8.30 -1.55 2.19
CA LYS A 151 -6.91 -1.47 2.64
C LYS A 151 -5.94 -1.25 1.47
N LEU A 152 -6.23 -1.79 0.29
CA LEU A 152 -5.45 -1.46 -0.91
C LEU A 152 -5.59 0.01 -1.29
N PHE A 153 -6.80 0.56 -1.26
CA PHE A 153 -7.01 1.99 -1.51
C PHE A 153 -6.32 2.86 -0.47
N SER A 154 -6.33 2.48 0.81
CA SER A 154 -5.59 3.23 1.83
C SER A 154 -4.07 3.20 1.59
N MET A 155 -3.52 2.05 1.18
CA MET A 155 -2.11 1.91 0.78
C MET A 155 -1.76 2.84 -0.38
N PHE A 156 -2.54 2.79 -1.46
CA PHE A 156 -2.28 3.61 -2.65
C PHE A 156 -2.47 5.09 -2.36
N PHE A 157 -3.45 5.46 -1.55
CA PHE A 157 -3.65 6.83 -1.10
C PHE A 157 -2.44 7.33 -0.31
N ALA A 158 -1.99 6.58 0.70
CA ALA A 158 -0.81 6.94 1.49
C ALA A 158 0.47 7.00 0.62
N GLY A 159 0.65 6.03 -0.28
CA GLY A 159 1.77 5.99 -1.22
C GLY A 159 1.77 7.18 -2.18
N ALA A 160 0.59 7.59 -2.66
CA ALA A 160 0.42 8.76 -3.51
C ALA A 160 0.74 10.06 -2.75
N LEU A 161 0.23 10.23 -1.53
CA LEU A 161 0.57 11.39 -0.67
C LEU A 161 2.08 11.48 -0.40
N TYR A 162 2.72 10.35 -0.09
CA TYR A 162 4.17 10.32 0.06
C TYR A 162 4.89 10.67 -1.25
N GLY A 163 4.38 10.18 -2.39
CA GLY A 163 4.86 10.55 -3.71
C GLY A 163 4.80 12.05 -3.98
N ILE A 164 3.68 12.71 -3.66
CA ILE A 164 3.52 14.17 -3.76
C ILE A 164 4.60 14.87 -2.93
N TYR A 165 4.71 14.51 -1.65
CA TYR A 165 5.73 15.06 -0.76
C TYR A 165 7.14 14.89 -1.34
N TYR A 166 7.47 13.67 -1.78
CA TYR A 166 8.78 13.31 -2.26
C TYR A 166 9.16 14.06 -3.53
N PHE A 167 8.30 14.05 -4.56
CA PHE A 167 8.59 14.72 -5.83
C PHE A 167 8.60 16.24 -5.69
N HIS A 168 7.75 16.81 -4.82
CA HIS A 168 7.81 18.24 -4.51
C HIS A 168 9.15 18.63 -3.87
N ARG A 169 9.65 17.81 -2.94
CA ARG A 169 10.97 17.97 -2.33
C ARG A 169 12.08 17.88 -3.38
N MET A 170 12.02 16.90 -4.30
CA MET A 170 13.03 16.73 -5.37
C MET A 170 13.04 17.89 -6.37
N LEU A 171 11.89 18.51 -6.65
CA LEU A 171 11.82 19.72 -7.49
C LEU A 171 12.54 20.89 -6.82
N LYS A 172 12.22 21.16 -5.54
CA LYS A 172 12.86 22.23 -4.77
C LYS A 172 14.38 22.06 -4.62
N GLU A 173 14.85 20.84 -4.46
CA GLU A 173 16.28 20.55 -4.36
C GLU A 173 16.99 20.70 -5.72
N GLY A 174 16.31 20.33 -6.81
CA GLY A 174 16.83 20.50 -8.17
C GLY A 174 16.95 21.97 -8.60
N GLU A 175 16.13 22.87 -8.06
CA GLU A 175 16.21 24.32 -8.30
C GLU A 175 17.37 24.99 -7.55
N ARG A 176 17.91 24.34 -6.51
CA ARG A 176 19.02 24.84 -5.68
C ARG A 176 20.40 24.33 -6.09
N SER A 177 20.46 23.40 -7.04
CA SER A 177 21.70 22.76 -7.53
C SER A 177 22.10 23.35 -8.87
#